data_AF-A0A7C7P1M6-F1
#
_entry.id   AF-A0A7C7P1M6-F1
#
_cell.length_a   1.000
_cell.length_b   1.000
_cell.length_c   1.000
_cell.angle_alpha   90.00
_cell.angle_beta   90.00
_cell.angle_gamma   90.00
#
_symmetry.space_group_name_H-M   'P 1'
#
loop_
_entity.id
_entity.type
_entity.pdbx_description
1 polymer ?
#
loop_
_entity_poly.entity_id
_entity_poly.type
_entity_poly.pdbx_seq_one_letter_code
_entity_poly.pdbx_strand_id
1 'polypeptide(L)'
;MYQYDKYDQTMVEQRVAQFRDQTRRFLAGELTEEQFRPLRLMNGLYIQIHAPMLRVAIPYGLMSSKQVRKIAEVSRRYDKGFVHFTTRQNFQMNWPKLEDVPDILAELATVQMHAIQSSGNCIRNTTSDQFAGINANEIEDPRPWAEIIRQWSTFHPEFAYLPRKFKIAVIGSEEDRAATKLHDIGLHLVKNHEGEIGFEVLVGGGLGRTPIIGQQIRPFLEKKDLLSYLEAILRVYNRLGRRDNKYKARIKITVREHGINHIRELVEAEWVQIRDQLELNQKEIDRVKSYFTEPEYEADAAADESYEKALAEDKAFARWAKQNTFAHKQPGYRAVYVSLKAPGIAPGDVTSDQLEVISDLADEFSLGE
;
A
#
# COMPACT_ATOMS: atom_id res chain seq x y z
N MET A 1 -9.50 -8.31 7.02
CA MET A 1 -9.26 -7.13 6.13
C MET A 1 -10.26 -6.01 6.43
N TYR A 2 -9.87 -4.73 6.26
CA TYR A 2 -10.80 -3.59 6.30
C TYR A 2 -11.95 -3.75 5.28
N GLN A 3 -13.19 -3.64 5.75
CA GLN A 3 -14.39 -3.70 4.93
C GLN A 3 -14.98 -2.29 4.82
N TYR A 4 -15.31 -1.87 3.61
CA TYR A 4 -15.88 -0.54 3.41
C TYR A 4 -17.26 -0.45 4.04
N ASP A 5 -17.46 0.60 4.82
CA ASP A 5 -18.78 1.00 5.24
C ASP A 5 -19.53 1.72 4.10
N LYS A 6 -20.73 2.23 4.40
CA LYS A 6 -21.53 2.97 3.42
C LYS A 6 -20.83 4.24 2.93
N TYR A 7 -20.08 4.93 3.80
CA TYR A 7 -19.39 6.17 3.45
C TYR A 7 -18.20 5.88 2.53
N ASP A 8 -17.38 4.90 2.88
CA ASP A 8 -16.26 4.43 2.07
C ASP A 8 -16.73 4.01 0.66
N GLN A 9 -17.80 3.20 0.59
CA GLN A 9 -18.36 2.74 -0.68
C GLN A 9 -18.89 3.91 -1.51
N THR A 10 -19.70 4.79 -0.90
CA THR A 10 -20.25 5.98 -1.58
C THR A 10 -19.14 6.87 -2.11
N MET A 11 -18.06 7.04 -1.35
CA MET A 11 -16.91 7.85 -1.74
C MET A 11 -16.22 7.29 -3.00
N VAL A 12 -16.04 5.97 -3.08
CA VAL A 12 -15.45 5.33 -4.28
C VAL A 12 -16.38 5.46 -5.48
N GLU A 13 -17.69 5.23 -5.32
CA GLU A 13 -18.69 5.37 -6.39
C GLU A 13 -18.77 6.80 -6.93
N GLN A 14 -18.79 7.80 -6.04
CA GLN A 14 -18.75 9.21 -6.42
C GLN A 14 -17.46 9.55 -7.18
N ARG A 15 -16.32 8.98 -6.76
CA ARG A 15 -15.07 9.18 -7.47
C ARG A 15 -15.09 8.57 -8.87
N VAL A 16 -15.68 7.39 -9.03
CA VAL A 16 -15.87 6.76 -10.34
C VAL A 16 -16.74 7.65 -11.23
N ALA A 17 -17.88 8.14 -10.72
CA ALA A 17 -18.77 9.02 -11.46
C ALA A 17 -18.08 10.34 -11.86
N GLN A 18 -17.32 10.94 -10.94
CA GLN A 18 -16.53 12.13 -11.22
C GLN A 18 -15.49 11.87 -12.32
N PHE A 19 -14.74 10.78 -12.24
CA PHE A 19 -13.73 10.47 -13.25
C PHE A 19 -14.34 10.12 -14.60
N ARG A 20 -15.53 9.51 -14.63
CA ARG A 20 -16.29 9.26 -15.85
C ARG A 20 -16.64 10.56 -16.58
N ASP A 21 -17.17 11.56 -15.88
CA ASP A 21 -17.42 12.88 -16.49
C ASP A 21 -16.12 13.54 -16.98
N GLN A 22 -15.04 13.49 -16.19
CA GLN A 22 -13.74 14.03 -16.59
C GLN A 22 -13.21 13.37 -17.88
N THR A 23 -13.33 12.05 -17.99
CA THR A 23 -12.94 11.31 -19.19
C THR A 23 -13.84 11.64 -20.38
N ARG A 24 -15.17 11.73 -20.19
CA ARG A 24 -16.12 12.17 -21.23
C ARG A 24 -15.73 13.55 -21.78
N ARG A 25 -15.49 14.52 -20.90
CA ARG A 25 -15.11 15.89 -21.25
C ARG A 25 -13.79 15.94 -22.02
N PHE A 26 -12.81 15.14 -21.60
CA PHE A 26 -11.55 15.00 -22.33
C PHE A 26 -11.76 14.43 -23.74
N LEU A 27 -12.54 13.35 -23.87
CA LEU A 27 -12.85 12.74 -25.18
C LEU A 27 -13.67 13.68 -26.09
N ALA A 28 -14.50 14.55 -25.50
CA ALA A 28 -15.25 15.57 -26.23
C ALA A 28 -14.42 16.82 -26.59
N GLY A 29 -13.15 16.90 -26.18
CA GLY A 29 -12.29 18.07 -26.39
C GLY A 29 -12.58 19.26 -25.47
N GLU A 30 -13.44 19.09 -24.46
CA GLU A 30 -13.76 20.11 -23.45
C GLU A 30 -12.66 20.25 -22.37
N LEU A 31 -11.78 19.25 -22.24
CA LEU A 31 -10.57 19.31 -21.41
C LEU A 31 -9.33 19.12 -22.28
N THR A 32 -8.33 19.97 -22.08
CA THR A 32 -7.01 19.78 -22.70
C THR A 32 -6.25 18.62 -22.03
N GLU A 33 -5.24 18.06 -22.71
CA GLU A 33 -4.34 17.05 -22.10
C GLU A 33 -3.67 17.58 -20.83
N GLU A 34 -3.34 18.87 -20.77
CA GLU A 34 -2.74 19.49 -19.59
C GLU A 34 -3.70 19.51 -18.39
N GLN A 35 -4.97 19.82 -18.64
CA GLN A 35 -6.03 19.82 -17.61
C GLN A 35 -6.41 18.40 -17.19
N PHE A 36 -6.46 17.45 -18.13
CA PHE A 36 -6.83 16.06 -17.84
C PHE A 36 -5.71 15.30 -17.12
N ARG A 37 -4.44 15.61 -17.41
CA ARG A 37 -3.26 14.93 -16.83
C ARG A 37 -3.31 14.78 -15.30
N PRO A 38 -3.48 15.84 -14.48
CA PRO A 38 -3.56 15.66 -13.02
C PRO A 38 -4.76 14.81 -12.60
N LEU A 39 -5.91 14.94 -13.28
CA LEU A 39 -7.14 14.20 -12.98
C LEU A 39 -6.97 12.70 -13.22
N ARG A 40 -6.45 12.31 -14.38
CA ARG A 40 -6.20 10.91 -14.73
C ARG A 40 -5.10 10.29 -13.86
N LEU A 41 -4.05 11.06 -13.54
CA LEU A 41 -2.99 10.58 -12.67
C LEU A 41 -3.46 10.38 -11.22
N MET A 42 -4.44 11.13 -10.72
CA MET A 42 -5.03 10.85 -9.40
C MET A 42 -5.97 9.64 -9.41
N ASN A 43 -6.34 9.12 -10.59
CA ASN A 43 -7.08 7.87 -10.77
C ASN A 43 -6.20 6.75 -11.35
N GLY A 44 -4.87 6.86 -11.20
CA GLY A 44 -3.95 5.80 -11.58
C GLY A 44 -3.68 5.63 -13.07
N LEU A 45 -4.23 6.49 -13.93
CA LEU A 45 -4.16 6.34 -15.38
C LEU A 45 -2.97 7.10 -15.99
N TYR A 46 -2.00 6.36 -16.51
CA TYR A 46 -0.87 6.84 -17.29
C TYR A 46 -1.10 6.58 -18.78
N ILE A 47 -1.12 7.62 -19.61
CA ILE A 47 -1.01 7.45 -21.06
C ILE A 47 0.47 7.26 -21.39
N GLN A 48 0.85 6.04 -21.77
CA GLN A 48 2.20 5.72 -22.26
C GLN A 48 2.25 5.79 -23.80
N ILE A 49 3.44 5.57 -24.37
CA ILE A 49 3.64 5.63 -25.83
C ILE A 49 2.77 4.61 -26.58
N HIS A 50 2.63 3.39 -26.04
CA HIS A 50 1.97 2.29 -26.73
C HIS A 50 0.52 2.08 -26.28
N ALA A 51 0.24 2.26 -25.00
CA ALA A 51 -1.09 2.09 -24.43
C ALA A 51 -1.22 2.82 -23.09
N PRO A 52 -2.44 3.11 -22.64
CA PRO A 52 -2.68 3.50 -21.26
C PRO A 52 -2.29 2.40 -20.28
N MET A 53 -1.80 2.77 -19.09
CA MET A 53 -1.59 1.88 -17.96
C MET A 53 -2.41 2.39 -16.78
N LEU A 54 -3.22 1.52 -16.20
CA LEU A 54 -4.03 1.79 -15.03
C LEU A 54 -3.43 1.11 -13.81
N ARG A 55 -3.04 1.89 -12.80
CA ARG A 55 -2.62 1.36 -11.51
C ARG A 55 -3.76 1.41 -10.49
N VAL A 56 -4.05 0.26 -9.89
CA VAL A 56 -5.08 0.10 -8.86
C VAL A 56 -4.38 -0.10 -7.51
N ALA A 57 -4.95 0.47 -6.44
CA ALA A 57 -4.41 0.37 -5.10
C ALA A 57 -4.79 -0.97 -4.46
N ILE A 58 -3.84 -1.57 -3.76
CA ILE A 58 -4.08 -2.68 -2.82
C ILE A 58 -3.50 -2.20 -1.47
N PRO A 59 -4.34 -1.60 -0.61
CA PRO A 59 -3.92 -1.15 0.71
C PRO A 59 -3.10 -2.20 1.44
N TYR A 60 -1.91 -1.83 1.94
CA TYR A 60 -0.97 -2.69 2.69
C TYR A 60 -0.68 -4.08 2.07
N GLY A 61 -1.02 -4.30 0.80
CA GLY A 61 -0.78 -5.56 0.09
C GLY A 61 -1.72 -6.72 0.44
N LEU A 62 -2.83 -6.48 1.15
CA LEU A 62 -3.80 -7.52 1.48
C LEU A 62 -4.97 -7.50 0.48
N MET A 63 -5.36 -8.68 -0.01
CA MET A 63 -6.51 -8.88 -0.89
C MET A 63 -7.33 -10.07 -0.41
N SER A 64 -8.54 -10.21 -0.95
CA SER A 64 -9.38 -11.39 -0.76
C SER A 64 -9.49 -12.14 -2.08
N SER A 65 -9.76 -13.44 -2.03
CA SER A 65 -10.03 -14.26 -3.20
C SER A 65 -11.10 -13.64 -4.11
N LYS A 66 -12.16 -13.03 -3.54
CA LYS A 66 -13.20 -12.29 -4.27
C LYS A 66 -12.62 -11.12 -5.08
N GLN A 67 -11.70 -10.35 -4.50
CA GLN A 67 -11.03 -9.27 -5.21
C GLN A 67 -10.13 -9.82 -6.32
N VAL A 68 -9.35 -10.87 -6.05
CA VAL A 68 -8.46 -11.50 -7.04
C VAL A 68 -9.24 -12.04 -8.25
N ARG A 69 -10.40 -12.68 -8.03
CA ARG A 69 -11.31 -13.10 -9.13
C ARG A 69 -11.84 -11.92 -9.94
N LYS A 70 -12.19 -10.81 -9.30
CA LYS A 70 -12.62 -9.62 -10.04
C LYS A 70 -11.49 -9.04 -10.88
N ILE A 71 -10.24 -9.06 -10.40
CA ILE A 71 -9.07 -8.66 -11.20
C ILE A 71 -8.94 -9.56 -12.43
N ALA A 72 -9.11 -10.88 -12.28
CA ALA A 72 -9.09 -11.82 -13.40
C ALA A 72 -10.14 -11.48 -14.46
N GLU A 73 -11.41 -11.29 -14.06
CA GLU A 73 -12.52 -10.93 -14.95
C GLU A 73 -12.23 -9.62 -15.70
N VAL A 74 -11.86 -8.57 -14.99
CA VAL A 74 -11.60 -7.24 -15.53
C VAL A 74 -10.40 -7.26 -16.48
N SER A 75 -9.33 -8.00 -16.15
CA SER A 75 -8.15 -8.13 -17.01
C SER A 75 -8.45 -8.86 -18.32
N ARG A 76 -9.34 -9.86 -18.30
CA ARG A 76 -9.78 -10.61 -19.48
C ARG A 76 -10.67 -9.75 -20.39
N ARG A 77 -11.52 -8.91 -19.80
CA ARG A 77 -12.48 -8.06 -20.54
C ARG A 77 -11.84 -6.81 -21.13
N TYR A 78 -11.00 -6.10 -20.35
CA TYR A 78 -10.54 -4.76 -20.70
C TYR A 78 -9.03 -4.64 -20.94
N ASP A 79 -8.26 -5.71 -20.74
CA ASP A 79 -6.82 -5.75 -21.01
C ASP A 79 -6.51 -6.96 -21.91
N LYS A 80 -5.36 -7.60 -21.74
CA LYS A 80 -4.91 -8.77 -22.52
C LYS A 80 -4.95 -10.07 -21.70
N GLY A 81 -5.83 -10.16 -20.70
CA GLY A 81 -5.96 -11.35 -19.85
C GLY A 81 -4.79 -11.54 -18.87
N PHE A 82 -4.11 -10.46 -18.48
CA PHE A 82 -3.10 -10.49 -17.42
C PHE A 82 -3.00 -9.14 -16.71
N VAL A 83 -2.41 -9.15 -15.52
CA VAL A 83 -2.03 -7.95 -14.76
C VAL A 83 -0.59 -8.06 -14.29
N HIS A 84 -0.03 -6.96 -13.82
CA HIS A 84 1.32 -6.91 -13.27
C HIS A 84 1.30 -6.45 -11.80
N PHE A 85 1.77 -7.28 -10.87
CA PHE A 85 2.01 -6.88 -9.48
C PHE A 85 3.28 -6.04 -9.35
N THR A 86 3.15 -4.92 -8.69
CA THR A 86 4.18 -3.89 -8.57
C THR A 86 5.02 -4.09 -7.31
N THR A 87 6.22 -3.51 -7.29
CA THR A 87 7.11 -3.46 -6.11
C THR A 87 6.58 -2.61 -4.95
N ARG A 88 5.32 -2.16 -5.01
CA ARG A 88 4.62 -1.42 -3.95
C ARG A 88 3.28 -2.05 -3.61
N GLN A 89 3.20 -3.38 -3.75
CA GLN A 89 2.04 -4.18 -3.35
C GLN A 89 0.75 -3.87 -4.12
N ASN A 90 0.77 -2.97 -5.11
CA ASN A 90 -0.36 -2.69 -6.02
C ASN A 90 -0.31 -3.60 -7.25
N PHE A 91 -1.37 -3.62 -8.06
CA PHE A 91 -1.34 -4.16 -9.42
C PHE A 91 -1.53 -3.08 -10.49
N GLN A 92 -1.17 -3.40 -11.72
CA GLN A 92 -1.41 -2.53 -12.88
C GLN A 92 -1.87 -3.33 -14.11
N MET A 93 -2.79 -2.74 -14.85
CA MET A 93 -3.25 -3.11 -16.17
C MET A 93 -2.49 -2.26 -17.20
N ASN A 94 -1.98 -2.84 -18.28
CA ASN A 94 -1.06 -2.17 -19.21
C ASN A 94 -1.63 -1.91 -20.60
N TRP A 95 -2.83 -2.43 -20.90
CA TRP A 95 -3.48 -2.23 -22.20
C TRP A 95 -4.96 -1.78 -22.16
N PRO A 96 -5.50 -1.16 -21.08
CA PRO A 96 -6.86 -0.66 -21.12
C PRO A 96 -7.01 0.46 -22.15
N LYS A 97 -8.14 0.47 -22.87
CA LYS A 97 -8.54 1.63 -23.64
C LYS A 97 -8.92 2.77 -22.70
N LEU A 98 -8.60 4.01 -23.08
CA LEU A 98 -8.78 5.17 -22.21
C LEU A 98 -10.26 5.37 -21.84
N GLU A 99 -11.14 5.20 -22.83
CA GLU A 99 -12.59 5.33 -22.73
C GLU A 99 -13.22 4.30 -21.79
N ASP A 100 -12.62 3.11 -21.66
CA ASP A 100 -13.14 2.00 -20.83
C ASP A 100 -12.69 2.12 -19.36
N VAL A 101 -11.70 2.96 -19.05
CA VAL A 101 -11.14 3.07 -17.68
C VAL A 101 -12.19 3.40 -16.62
N PRO A 102 -13.16 4.33 -16.85
CA PRO A 102 -14.22 4.56 -15.88
C PRO A 102 -15.10 3.32 -15.61
N ASP A 103 -15.31 2.45 -16.60
CA ASP A 103 -16.04 1.19 -16.44
C ASP A 103 -15.22 0.15 -15.66
N ILE A 104 -13.92 0.03 -15.96
CA ILE A 104 -12.99 -0.79 -15.17
C ILE A 104 -13.04 -0.40 -13.69
N LEU A 105 -12.98 0.89 -13.38
CA LEU A 105 -13.03 1.38 -12.00
C LEU A 105 -14.40 1.15 -11.35
N ALA A 106 -15.49 1.22 -12.11
CA ALA A 106 -16.83 0.89 -11.62
C ALA A 106 -16.93 -0.60 -11.24
N GLU A 107 -16.40 -1.50 -12.07
CA GLU A 107 -16.39 -2.94 -11.78
C GLU A 107 -15.53 -3.28 -10.56
N LEU A 108 -14.34 -2.68 -10.44
CA LEU A 108 -13.47 -2.84 -9.28
C LEU A 108 -14.11 -2.30 -7.99
N ALA A 109 -14.90 -1.22 -8.07
CA ALA A 109 -15.61 -0.67 -6.93
C ALA A 109 -16.67 -1.64 -6.35
N THR A 110 -17.18 -2.59 -7.14
CA THR A 110 -18.13 -3.63 -6.66
C THR A 110 -17.51 -4.61 -5.66
N VAL A 111 -16.17 -4.67 -5.61
CA VAL A 111 -15.39 -5.47 -4.67
C VAL A 111 -14.47 -4.61 -3.80
N GLN A 112 -14.83 -3.34 -3.63
CA GLN A 112 -14.13 -2.38 -2.75
C GLN A 112 -12.68 -2.08 -3.18
N MET A 113 -12.39 -2.13 -4.48
CA MET A 113 -11.09 -1.74 -5.03
C MET A 113 -11.16 -0.38 -5.74
N HIS A 114 -10.06 0.38 -5.70
CA HIS A 114 -9.99 1.73 -6.28
C HIS A 114 -8.60 2.10 -6.80
N ALA A 115 -8.52 3.15 -7.62
CA ALA A 115 -7.26 3.73 -8.11
C ALA A 115 -6.94 5.12 -7.53
N ILE A 116 -7.72 5.58 -6.56
CA ILE A 116 -7.53 6.88 -5.87
C ILE A 116 -6.08 7.04 -5.43
N GLN A 117 -5.45 8.15 -5.83
CA GLN A 117 -4.09 8.57 -5.43
C GLN A 117 -3.00 7.51 -5.68
N SER A 118 -3.22 6.54 -6.57
CA SER A 118 -2.20 5.54 -6.90
C SER A 118 -1.04 6.14 -7.71
N SER A 119 -1.23 7.36 -8.25
CA SER A 119 -0.30 8.10 -9.09
C SER A 119 -0.30 9.60 -8.77
N GLY A 120 0.18 10.49 -9.66
CA GLY A 120 0.20 11.94 -9.39
C GLY A 120 1.24 12.42 -8.34
N ASN A 121 1.09 13.67 -7.92
CA ASN A 121 1.91 14.33 -6.90
C ASN A 121 1.14 14.42 -5.58
N CYS A 122 0.82 13.26 -5.02
CA CYS A 122 0.13 13.13 -3.74
C CYS A 122 0.76 11.97 -2.96
N ILE A 123 0.19 11.70 -1.78
CA ILE A 123 0.48 10.51 -0.99
C ILE A 123 0.04 9.27 -1.79
N ARG A 124 0.87 8.24 -1.81
CA ARG A 124 0.61 6.96 -2.47
C ARG A 124 0.16 5.94 -1.45
N ASN A 125 -0.29 4.80 -1.95
CA ASN A 125 -0.58 3.62 -1.13
C ASN A 125 0.48 3.37 -0.05
N THR A 126 0.00 3.21 1.19
CA THR A 126 0.80 2.84 2.36
C THR A 126 1.07 1.34 2.30
N THR A 127 2.35 1.00 2.29
CA THR A 127 2.82 -0.40 2.17
C THR A 127 3.22 -0.96 3.52
N SER A 128 3.15 -2.27 3.70
CA SER A 128 3.54 -2.94 4.94
C SER A 128 4.28 -4.26 4.72
N ASP A 129 4.57 -5.00 5.79
CA ASP A 129 5.13 -6.35 5.68
C ASP A 129 4.11 -7.27 4.99
N GLN A 130 4.59 -8.11 4.08
CA GLN A 130 3.78 -9.16 3.46
C GLN A 130 3.32 -10.22 4.46
N PHE A 131 3.95 -10.29 5.65
CA PHE A 131 3.56 -11.18 6.76
C PHE A 131 2.88 -10.46 7.91
N ALA A 132 2.42 -9.23 7.71
CA ALA A 132 1.76 -8.47 8.75
C ALA A 132 0.52 -9.22 9.29
N GLY A 133 0.43 -9.37 10.61
CA GLY A 133 -0.63 -10.09 11.30
C GLY A 133 -0.37 -11.58 11.49
N ILE A 134 0.63 -12.15 10.81
CA ILE A 134 0.96 -13.58 10.88
C ILE A 134 2.42 -13.88 11.26
N ASN A 135 3.26 -12.85 11.36
CA ASN A 135 4.66 -12.97 11.72
C ASN A 135 4.81 -13.06 13.25
N ALA A 136 5.37 -14.17 13.76
CA ALA A 136 5.58 -14.36 15.20
C ALA A 136 6.51 -13.32 15.86
N ASN A 137 7.33 -12.64 15.06
CA ASN A 137 8.30 -11.65 15.52
C ASN A 137 7.79 -10.19 15.36
N GLU A 138 6.50 -9.98 15.07
CA GLU A 138 5.92 -8.63 15.05
C GLU A 138 5.66 -8.12 16.48
N ILE A 139 6.00 -6.86 16.74
CA ILE A 139 5.68 -6.15 17.98
C ILE A 139 4.18 -5.90 18.06
N GLU A 140 3.59 -5.52 16.93
CA GLU A 140 2.17 -5.28 16.73
C GLU A 140 1.85 -5.34 15.24
N ASP A 141 0.64 -5.77 14.87
CA ASP A 141 0.18 -5.79 13.48
C ASP A 141 0.22 -4.36 12.87
N PRO A 142 0.99 -4.13 11.80
CA PRO A 142 1.10 -2.82 11.17
C PRO A 142 -0.10 -2.45 10.24
N ARG A 143 -0.97 -3.40 9.87
CA ARG A 143 -2.08 -3.17 8.92
C ARG A 143 -3.10 -2.14 9.41
N PRO A 144 -3.57 -2.17 10.68
CA PRO A 144 -4.45 -1.12 11.21
C PRO A 144 -3.86 0.29 11.08
N TRP A 145 -2.56 0.44 11.32
CA TRP A 145 -1.87 1.72 11.21
C TRP A 145 -1.76 2.18 9.75
N ALA A 146 -1.48 1.25 8.83
CA ALA A 146 -1.47 1.56 7.40
C ALA A 146 -2.86 1.98 6.89
N GLU A 147 -3.93 1.37 7.42
CA GLU A 147 -5.33 1.71 7.12
C GLU A 147 -5.71 3.09 7.68
N ILE A 148 -5.35 3.42 8.93
CA ILE A 148 -5.54 4.76 9.50
C ILE A 148 -4.87 5.82 8.63
N ILE A 149 -3.63 5.58 8.20
CA ILE A 149 -2.89 6.50 7.31
C ILE A 149 -3.58 6.60 5.94
N ARG A 150 -4.11 5.49 5.39
CA ARG A 150 -4.87 5.48 4.14
C ARG A 150 -6.11 6.36 4.25
N GLN A 151 -6.91 6.19 5.30
CA GLN A 151 -8.14 6.96 5.53
C GLN A 151 -7.83 8.46 5.67
N TRP A 152 -6.84 8.82 6.49
CA TRP A 152 -6.42 10.21 6.67
C TRP A 152 -5.89 10.85 5.38
N SER A 153 -5.09 10.13 4.60
CA SER A 153 -4.46 10.68 3.38
C SER A 153 -5.40 10.76 2.17
N THR A 154 -6.49 10.00 2.18
CA THR A 154 -7.45 9.94 1.07
C THR A 154 -8.20 11.25 0.95
N PHE A 155 -8.10 11.89 -0.22
CA PHE A 155 -8.69 13.21 -0.50
C PHE A 155 -8.25 14.35 0.45
N HIS A 156 -7.11 14.20 1.14
CA HIS A 156 -6.61 15.24 2.02
C HIS A 156 -6.43 16.57 1.27
N PRO A 157 -7.14 17.66 1.65
CA PRO A 157 -7.22 18.88 0.85
C PRO A 157 -5.87 19.56 0.69
N GLU A 158 -5.04 19.54 1.75
CA GLU A 158 -3.71 20.14 1.72
C GLU A 158 -2.69 19.33 0.89
N PHE A 159 -2.85 18.00 0.82
CA PHE A 159 -1.82 17.09 0.29
C PHE A 159 -2.20 16.46 -1.06
N ALA A 160 -3.25 16.97 -1.68
CA ALA A 160 -3.64 16.60 -3.04
C ALA A 160 -2.60 17.05 -4.10
N TYR A 161 -1.76 18.05 -3.80
CA TYR A 161 -0.82 18.66 -4.77
C TYR A 161 0.58 18.90 -4.18
N LEU A 162 1.19 17.86 -3.62
CA LEU A 162 2.56 17.91 -3.10
C LEU A 162 3.59 18.30 -4.20
N PRO A 163 4.82 18.70 -3.82
CA PRO A 163 5.87 18.96 -4.79
C PRO A 163 6.16 17.75 -5.71
N ARG A 164 6.07 16.53 -5.16
CA ARG A 164 6.21 15.27 -5.90
C ARG A 164 5.54 14.10 -5.16
N LYS A 165 5.50 12.92 -5.78
CA LYS A 165 5.00 11.66 -5.18
C LYS A 165 5.56 11.42 -3.78
N PHE A 166 4.70 10.96 -2.86
CA PHE A 166 5.04 10.74 -1.46
C PHE A 166 4.64 9.33 -1.03
N LYS A 167 5.54 8.58 -0.41
CA LYS A 167 5.40 7.17 -0.08
C LYS A 167 5.57 6.95 1.41
N ILE A 168 4.65 6.22 2.01
CA ILE A 168 4.71 5.82 3.41
C ILE A 168 4.79 4.30 3.47
N ALA A 169 5.56 3.77 4.43
CA ALA A 169 5.55 2.35 4.79
C ALA A 169 5.55 2.17 6.29
N VAL A 170 4.91 1.09 6.76
CA VAL A 170 4.81 0.72 8.17
C VAL A 170 5.31 -0.71 8.36
N ILE A 171 6.18 -0.93 9.33
CA ILE A 171 6.69 -2.26 9.72
C ILE A 171 6.43 -2.52 11.19
N GLY A 172 5.96 -3.74 11.49
CA GLY A 172 5.69 -4.21 12.86
C GLY A 172 6.81 -5.03 13.47
N SER A 173 7.75 -5.53 12.68
CA SER A 173 8.87 -6.37 13.12
C SER A 173 10.22 -5.68 13.00
N GLU A 174 11.22 -6.21 13.69
CA GLU A 174 12.61 -5.73 13.60
C GLU A 174 13.21 -5.90 12.18
N GLU A 175 12.87 -6.99 11.49
CA GLU A 175 13.27 -7.18 10.09
C GLU A 175 12.44 -6.29 9.15
N ASP A 176 13.09 -5.31 8.53
CA ASP A 176 12.46 -4.31 7.65
C ASP A 176 12.15 -4.87 6.24
N ARG A 177 11.21 -5.80 6.14
CA ARG A 177 10.74 -6.37 4.85
C ARG A 177 9.91 -5.38 4.03
N ALA A 178 9.28 -4.41 4.70
CA ALA A 178 8.58 -3.31 4.04
C ALA A 178 9.52 -2.28 3.39
N ALA A 179 10.84 -2.41 3.60
CA ALA A 179 11.87 -1.51 3.08
C ALA A 179 11.58 -0.03 3.40
N THR A 180 11.14 0.24 4.63
CA THR A 180 10.75 1.56 5.14
C THR A 180 11.83 2.62 4.96
N LYS A 181 13.11 2.25 5.06
CA LYS A 181 14.25 3.15 4.79
C LYS A 181 14.28 3.72 3.37
N LEU A 182 13.52 3.14 2.44
CA LEU A 182 13.44 3.55 1.03
C LEU A 182 12.16 4.35 0.72
N HIS A 183 11.40 4.72 1.75
CA HIS A 183 10.16 5.48 1.66
C HIS A 183 10.38 6.95 2.01
N ASP A 184 9.44 7.80 1.59
CA ASP A 184 9.50 9.23 1.92
C ASP A 184 9.30 9.41 3.44
N ILE A 185 8.42 8.60 4.05
CA ILE A 185 8.36 8.32 5.49
C ILE A 185 8.38 6.80 5.72
N GLY A 186 9.20 6.35 6.66
CA GLY A 186 9.20 4.98 7.19
C GLY A 186 8.79 4.97 8.65
N LEU A 187 7.87 4.09 9.03
CA LEU A 187 7.37 3.95 10.40
C LEU A 187 7.69 2.55 10.90
N HIS A 188 8.42 2.46 12.02
CA HIS A 188 8.69 1.20 12.72
C HIS A 188 7.94 1.21 14.03
N LEU A 189 7.13 0.19 14.30
CA LEU A 189 6.60 -0.03 15.64
C LEU A 189 7.76 -0.42 16.56
N VAL A 190 7.91 0.30 17.67
CA VAL A 190 9.00 0.11 18.64
C VAL A 190 8.47 0.22 20.06
N LYS A 191 9.16 -0.38 21.03
CA LYS A 191 8.88 -0.22 22.46
C LYS A 191 9.83 0.81 23.07
N ASN A 192 9.30 1.71 23.90
CA ASN A 192 10.14 2.57 24.74
C ASN A 192 10.69 1.79 25.96
N HIS A 193 11.44 2.49 26.81
CA HIS A 193 12.04 1.92 28.03
C HIS A 193 10.99 1.49 29.09
N GLU A 194 9.77 2.02 29.01
CA GLU A 194 8.64 1.66 29.88
C GLU A 194 7.81 0.50 29.28
N GLY A 195 8.16 0.02 28.09
CA GLY A 195 7.46 -1.05 27.38
C GLY A 195 6.27 -0.59 26.54
N GLU A 196 6.01 0.71 26.45
CA GLU A 196 4.92 1.27 25.64
C GLU A 196 5.28 1.21 24.16
N ILE A 197 4.30 0.86 23.33
CA ILE A 197 4.48 0.76 21.88
C ILE A 197 4.18 2.10 21.22
N GLY A 198 5.11 2.60 20.43
CA GLY A 198 5.01 3.80 19.61
C GLY A 198 5.70 3.60 18.25
N PHE A 199 6.10 4.70 17.62
CA PHE A 199 6.78 4.68 16.32
C PHE A 199 8.18 5.30 16.37
N GLU A 200 9.17 4.61 15.82
CA GLU A 200 10.33 5.27 15.26
C GLU A 200 9.96 5.81 13.88
N VAL A 201 10.28 7.09 13.64
CA VAL A 201 9.96 7.80 12.40
C VAL A 201 11.23 8.09 11.61
N LEU A 202 11.27 7.58 10.38
CA LEU A 202 12.30 7.84 9.38
C LEU A 202 11.74 8.76 8.29
N VAL A 203 12.58 9.64 7.74
CA VAL A 203 12.19 10.56 6.66
C VAL A 203 13.26 10.65 5.57
N GLY A 204 12.83 10.91 4.33
CA GLY A 204 13.73 11.29 3.24
C GLY A 204 14.41 10.12 2.51
N GLY A 205 13.80 8.94 2.49
CA GLY A 205 14.28 7.80 1.71
C GLY A 205 13.84 7.80 0.24
N GLY A 206 14.54 7.02 -0.59
CA GLY A 206 14.05 6.65 -1.92
C GLY A 206 15.12 6.27 -2.94
N LEU A 207 14.85 5.20 -3.70
CA LEU A 207 15.75 4.61 -4.70
C LEU A 207 15.83 5.29 -6.08
N GLY A 208 14.92 6.21 -6.43
CA GLY A 208 14.93 6.86 -7.77
C GLY A 208 16.27 7.56 -8.04
N ARG A 209 16.63 7.87 -9.29
CA ARG A 209 17.93 8.39 -9.81
C ARG A 209 19.11 8.60 -8.83
N THR A 210 18.95 9.41 -7.79
CA THR A 210 19.92 9.51 -6.68
C THR A 210 19.42 8.72 -5.47
N PRO A 211 19.85 7.46 -5.25
CA PRO A 211 19.38 6.66 -4.12
C PRO A 211 19.82 7.30 -2.79
N ILE A 212 18.88 7.40 -1.84
CA ILE A 212 19.11 7.95 -0.49
C ILE A 212 18.35 7.08 0.51
N ILE A 213 18.98 6.76 1.63
CA ILE A 213 18.39 6.04 2.76
C ILE A 213 17.75 7.06 3.70
N GLY A 214 16.53 6.77 4.17
CA GLY A 214 15.82 7.61 5.12
C GLY A 214 16.56 7.73 6.45
N GLN A 215 16.46 8.89 7.08
CA GLN A 215 17.15 9.22 8.32
C GLN A 215 16.14 9.31 9.46
N GLN A 216 16.54 8.90 10.67
CA GLN A 216 15.70 9.01 11.85
C GLN A 216 15.43 10.48 12.17
N ILE A 217 14.16 10.88 12.10
CA ILE A 217 13.70 12.20 12.53
C ILE A 217 13.22 12.14 13.97
N ARG A 218 12.62 11.04 14.40
CA ARG A 218 12.13 10.83 15.77
C ARG A 218 12.34 9.39 16.23
N PRO A 219 13.01 9.15 17.37
CA PRO A 219 13.25 7.80 17.87
C PRO A 219 11.99 7.15 18.44
N PHE A 220 11.07 7.95 19.01
CA PHE A 220 9.81 7.46 19.57
C PHE A 220 8.71 8.53 19.44
N LEU A 221 7.60 8.14 18.83
CA LEU A 221 6.36 8.91 18.70
C LEU A 221 5.22 8.10 19.32
N GLU A 222 4.45 8.72 20.20
CA GLU A 222 3.25 8.09 20.74
C GLU A 222 2.21 7.83 19.65
N LYS A 223 1.44 6.76 19.78
CA LYS A 223 0.44 6.36 18.78
C LYS A 223 -0.62 7.43 18.50
N LYS A 224 -1.05 8.15 19.54
CA LYS A 224 -2.03 9.23 19.45
C LYS A 224 -1.57 10.38 18.55
N ASP A 225 -0.26 10.56 18.41
CA ASP A 225 0.34 11.66 17.68
C ASP A 225 0.71 11.31 16.23
N LEU A 226 0.41 10.08 15.79
CA LEU A 226 0.79 9.58 14.46
C LEU A 226 0.38 10.54 13.34
N LEU A 227 -0.90 10.91 13.29
CA LEU A 227 -1.43 11.73 12.19
C LEU A 227 -0.90 13.17 12.23
N SER A 228 -0.88 13.79 13.42
CA SER A 228 -0.37 15.17 13.57
C SER A 228 1.12 15.28 13.23
N TYR A 229 1.93 14.25 13.52
CA TYR A 229 3.35 14.24 13.16
C TYR A 229 3.58 14.03 11.66
N LEU A 230 2.82 13.13 11.02
CA LEU A 230 2.87 12.95 9.56
C LEU A 230 2.47 14.24 8.83
N GLU A 231 1.44 14.93 9.34
CA GLU A 231 1.01 16.23 8.84
C GLU A 231 2.13 17.28 8.94
N ALA A 232 2.79 17.38 10.10
CA ALA A 232 3.91 18.31 10.28
C ALA A 232 5.04 18.08 9.27
N ILE A 233 5.43 16.82 9.03
CA ILE A 233 6.44 16.46 8.02
C ILE A 233 5.99 16.89 6.62
N LEU A 234 4.73 16.62 6.27
CA LEU A 234 4.19 16.98 4.96
C LEU A 234 4.09 18.49 4.76
N ARG A 235 3.71 19.26 5.77
CA ARG A 235 3.67 20.73 5.70
C ARG A 235 5.04 21.34 5.51
N VAL A 236 6.05 20.87 6.25
CA VAL A 236 7.45 21.29 6.06
C VAL A 236 7.90 20.95 4.64
N TYR A 237 7.62 19.74 4.15
CA TYR A 237 7.93 19.36 2.77
C TYR A 237 7.16 20.20 1.74
N ASN A 238 5.89 20.53 1.98
CA ASN A 238 5.07 21.30 1.05
C ASN A 238 5.59 22.75 0.93
N ARG A 239 6.09 23.33 2.03
CA ARG A 239 6.71 24.67 2.09
C ARG A 239 8.09 24.72 1.43
N LEU A 240 8.97 23.77 1.76
CA LEU A 240 10.38 23.79 1.32
C LEU A 240 10.63 23.04 0.01
N GLY A 241 9.74 22.13 -0.36
CA GLY A 241 9.93 21.23 -1.49
C GLY A 241 9.97 21.96 -2.83
N ARG A 242 11.02 21.71 -3.60
CA ARG A 242 11.21 22.27 -4.93
C ARG A 242 10.07 21.91 -5.89
N ARG A 243 9.59 22.89 -6.64
CA ARG A 243 8.61 22.72 -7.75
C ARG A 243 9.16 23.13 -9.12
N ASP A 244 10.34 23.74 -9.15
CA ASP A 244 11.04 24.20 -10.34
C ASP A 244 11.65 23.04 -11.15
N ASN A 245 12.11 21.98 -10.48
CA ASN A 245 12.73 20.82 -11.12
C ASN A 245 12.17 19.49 -10.59
N LYS A 246 11.37 18.81 -11.42
CA LYS A 246 10.73 17.53 -11.07
C LYS A 246 11.70 16.41 -10.65
N TYR A 247 12.96 16.47 -11.06
CA TYR A 247 13.99 15.50 -10.69
C TYR A 247 14.62 15.79 -9.32
N LYS A 248 14.45 17.01 -8.81
CA LYS A 248 14.91 17.47 -7.48
C LYS A 248 13.75 17.71 -6.49
N ALA A 249 12.51 17.44 -6.88
CA ALA A 249 11.30 17.77 -6.13
C ALA A 249 10.90 16.78 -5.00
N ARG A 250 11.65 15.69 -4.77
CA ARG A 250 11.30 14.67 -3.74
C ARG A 250 11.81 15.09 -2.36
N ILE A 251 11.11 14.72 -1.28
CA ILE A 251 11.51 15.03 0.11
C ILE A 251 12.94 14.59 0.44
N LYS A 252 13.43 13.47 -0.12
CA LYS A 252 14.83 13.05 0.04
C LYS A 252 15.85 14.12 -0.36
N ILE A 253 15.50 14.97 -1.33
CA ILE A 253 16.33 16.07 -1.79
C ILE A 253 16.23 17.23 -0.81
N THR A 254 15.01 17.58 -0.37
CA THR A 254 14.78 18.58 0.68
C THR A 254 15.55 18.25 1.96
N VAL A 255 15.45 17.01 2.46
CA VAL A 255 16.19 16.55 3.65
C VAL A 255 17.70 16.63 3.46
N ARG A 256 18.20 16.30 2.27
CA ARG A 256 19.63 16.39 1.96
C ARG A 256 20.13 17.83 1.84
N GLU A 257 19.36 18.73 1.23
CA GLU A 257 19.75 20.13 1.02
C GLU A 257 19.73 20.93 2.33
N HIS A 258 18.78 20.64 3.23
CA HIS A 258 18.63 21.37 4.49
C HIS A 258 19.32 20.68 5.69
N GLY A 259 19.61 19.37 5.59
CA GLY A 259 20.14 18.57 6.68
C GLY A 259 19.05 18.08 7.64
N ILE A 260 19.22 16.86 8.17
CA ILE A 260 18.20 16.21 9.01
C ILE A 260 17.90 16.97 10.31
N ASN A 261 18.90 17.59 10.93
CA ASN A 261 18.71 18.34 12.17
C ASN A 261 17.82 19.57 11.97
N HIS A 262 18.07 20.35 10.92
CA HIS A 262 17.26 21.51 10.61
C HIS A 262 15.83 21.12 10.21
N ILE A 263 15.67 20.04 9.43
CA ILE A 263 14.33 19.51 9.13
C ILE A 263 13.60 19.08 10.40
N ARG A 264 14.29 18.41 11.33
CA ARG A 264 13.71 18.03 12.63
C ARG A 264 13.23 19.25 13.40
N GLU A 265 14.04 20.29 13.53
CA GLU A 265 13.65 21.55 14.19
C GLU A 265 12.38 22.15 13.58
N LEU A 266 12.29 22.22 12.25
CA LEU A 266 11.12 22.77 11.56
C LEU A 266 9.87 21.89 11.73
N VAL A 267 10.03 20.56 11.73
CA VAL A 267 8.93 19.61 11.95
C VAL A 267 8.43 19.70 13.38
N GLU A 268 9.31 19.71 14.37
CA GLU A 268 8.91 19.85 15.78
C GLU A 268 8.22 21.21 16.03
N ALA A 269 8.73 22.29 15.42
CA ALA A 269 8.11 23.61 15.53
C ALA A 269 6.71 23.68 14.91
N GLU A 270 6.51 23.06 13.73
CA GLU A 270 5.17 22.90 13.13
C GLU A 270 4.27 22.02 14.01
N TRP A 271 4.80 20.88 14.46
CA TRP A 271 4.04 19.89 15.21
C TRP A 271 3.50 20.46 16.52
N VAL A 272 4.28 21.26 17.26
CA VAL A 272 3.80 21.96 18.48
C VAL A 272 2.53 22.77 18.23
N GLN A 273 2.34 23.34 17.03
CA GLN A 273 1.15 24.14 16.70
C GLN A 273 -0.08 23.29 16.37
N ILE A 274 0.11 22.04 15.93
CA ILE A 274 -0.96 21.20 15.39
C ILE A 274 -1.17 19.89 16.14
N ARG A 275 -0.32 19.56 17.12
CA ARG A 275 -0.31 18.27 17.82
C ARG A 275 -1.69 17.89 18.32
N ASP A 276 -2.34 18.83 19.00
CA ASP A 276 -3.60 18.59 19.69
C ASP A 276 -4.83 18.69 18.75
N GLN A 277 -4.64 18.94 17.44
CA GLN A 277 -5.73 19.07 16.45
C GLN A 277 -6.11 17.74 15.78
N LEU A 278 -5.19 16.78 15.76
CA LEU A 278 -5.33 15.50 15.06
C LEU A 278 -4.95 14.32 15.97
N GLU A 279 -5.27 14.45 17.25
CA GLU A 279 -5.06 13.37 18.21
C GLU A 279 -5.90 12.14 17.82
N LEU A 280 -5.20 11.03 17.60
CA LEU A 280 -5.80 9.76 17.29
C LEU A 280 -6.21 9.07 18.60
N ASN A 281 -7.47 9.22 18.97
CA ASN A 281 -8.00 8.62 20.20
C ASN A 281 -8.07 7.09 20.12
N GLN A 282 -8.06 6.45 21.30
CA GLN A 282 -8.07 4.99 21.42
C GLN A 282 -9.29 4.33 20.79
N LYS A 283 -10.47 4.97 20.86
CA LYS A 283 -11.71 4.45 20.26
C LYS A 283 -11.56 4.27 18.75
N GLU A 284 -10.92 5.22 18.08
CA GLU A 284 -10.70 5.16 16.64
C GLU A 284 -9.65 4.10 16.26
N ILE A 285 -8.60 3.96 17.07
CA ILE A 285 -7.62 2.88 16.93
C ILE A 285 -8.31 1.51 17.05
N ASP A 286 -9.12 1.32 18.09
CA ASP A 286 -9.83 0.07 18.33
C ASP A 286 -10.86 -0.22 17.23
N ARG A 287 -11.55 0.80 16.72
CA ARG A 287 -12.44 0.70 15.57
C ARG A 287 -11.71 0.12 14.36
N VAL A 288 -10.58 0.69 13.97
CA VAL A 288 -9.84 0.21 12.78
C VAL A 288 -9.25 -1.19 13.04
N LYS A 289 -8.70 -1.43 14.24
CA LYS A 289 -8.18 -2.76 14.62
C LYS A 289 -9.24 -3.85 14.54
N SER A 290 -10.51 -3.55 14.85
CA SER A 290 -11.60 -4.53 14.80
C SER A 290 -11.86 -5.13 13.41
N TYR A 291 -11.33 -4.54 12.33
CA TYR A 291 -11.42 -5.10 10.97
C TYR A 291 -10.27 -6.05 10.60
N PHE A 292 -9.23 -6.12 11.43
CA PHE A 292 -8.06 -6.97 11.23
C PHE A 292 -8.11 -8.12 12.24
N THR A 293 -9.18 -8.91 12.17
CA THR A 293 -9.38 -10.10 12.99
C THR A 293 -8.54 -11.26 12.49
N GLU A 294 -8.27 -12.20 13.38
CA GLU A 294 -7.77 -13.51 13.00
C GLU A 294 -8.95 -14.37 12.50
N PRO A 295 -8.76 -15.16 11.42
CA PRO A 295 -9.77 -16.12 11.00
C PRO A 295 -9.86 -17.29 11.98
N GLU A 296 -10.90 -18.11 11.84
CA GLU A 296 -11.09 -19.31 12.67
C GLU A 296 -10.08 -20.39 12.24
N TYR A 297 -8.92 -20.41 12.88
CA TYR A 297 -7.93 -21.47 12.71
C TYR A 297 -8.40 -22.78 13.33
N GLU A 298 -8.10 -23.89 12.68
CA GLU A 298 -8.30 -25.24 13.20
C GLU A 298 -7.52 -25.46 14.50
N ALA A 299 -8.22 -25.83 15.57
CA ALA A 299 -7.67 -25.94 16.92
C ALA A 299 -6.64 -27.08 17.08
N ASP A 300 -6.74 -28.12 16.25
CA ASP A 300 -5.89 -29.31 16.25
C ASP A 300 -4.87 -29.32 15.11
N ALA A 301 -4.76 -28.25 14.30
CA ALA A 301 -3.78 -28.15 13.22
C ALA A 301 -2.33 -28.37 13.70
N ALA A 302 -2.02 -27.98 14.94
CA ALA A 302 -0.70 -28.18 15.53
C ALA A 302 -0.35 -29.65 15.79
N ALA A 303 -1.35 -30.54 15.86
CA ALA A 303 -1.19 -31.97 16.05
C ALA A 303 -1.10 -32.74 14.73
N ASP A 304 -1.28 -32.07 13.58
CA ASP A 304 -1.12 -32.72 12.28
C ASP A 304 0.36 -33.00 11.97
N GLU A 305 0.73 -34.28 11.98
CA GLU A 305 2.07 -34.75 11.66
C GLU A 305 2.30 -34.98 10.16
N SER A 306 1.27 -34.80 9.32
CA SER A 306 1.32 -35.06 7.87
C SER A 306 2.39 -34.22 7.17
N TYR A 307 2.54 -32.95 7.57
CA TYR A 307 3.54 -32.04 7.03
C TYR A 307 4.96 -32.51 7.35
N GLU A 308 5.27 -32.81 8.61
CA GLU A 308 6.61 -33.28 9.03
C GLU A 308 6.94 -34.64 8.42
N LYS A 309 5.96 -35.53 8.32
CA LYS A 309 6.09 -36.80 7.60
C LYS A 309 6.42 -36.57 6.12
N ALA A 310 5.72 -35.66 5.44
CA ALA A 310 5.98 -35.32 4.05
C ALA A 310 7.38 -34.69 3.86
N LEU A 311 7.85 -33.87 4.79
CA LEU A 311 9.23 -33.34 4.77
C LEU A 311 10.27 -34.46 4.88
N ALA A 312 10.02 -35.48 5.68
CA ALA A 312 10.94 -36.60 5.87
C ALA A 312 10.94 -37.58 4.68
N GLU A 313 9.77 -37.83 4.09
CA GLU A 313 9.58 -38.83 3.02
C GLU A 313 9.86 -38.27 1.62
N ASP A 314 9.59 -36.98 1.37
CA ASP A 314 9.78 -36.35 0.05
C ASP A 314 10.81 -35.21 0.08
N LYS A 315 12.00 -35.50 -0.46
CA LYS A 315 13.11 -34.54 -0.57
C LYS A 315 12.81 -33.35 -1.48
N ALA A 316 11.96 -33.52 -2.50
CA ALA A 316 11.57 -32.44 -3.39
C ALA A 316 10.60 -31.49 -2.68
N PHE A 317 9.60 -32.04 -1.97
CA PHE A 317 8.70 -31.27 -1.12
C PHE A 317 9.47 -30.52 -0.03
N ALA A 318 10.40 -31.18 0.67
CA ALA A 318 11.20 -30.52 1.71
C ALA A 318 12.00 -29.32 1.18
N ARG A 319 12.56 -29.43 -0.03
CA ARG A 319 13.25 -28.31 -0.68
C ARG A 319 12.28 -27.20 -1.06
N TRP A 320 11.12 -27.55 -1.60
CA TRP A 320 10.08 -26.60 -1.96
C TRP A 320 9.60 -25.85 -0.71
N ALA A 321 9.26 -26.55 0.37
CA ALA A 321 8.77 -25.97 1.61
C ALA A 321 9.80 -25.01 2.22
N LYS A 322 11.09 -25.40 2.23
CA LYS A 322 12.18 -24.55 2.70
C LYS A 322 12.30 -23.21 1.94
N GLN A 323 12.01 -23.21 0.65
CA GLN A 323 12.18 -22.03 -0.21
C GLN A 323 10.89 -21.21 -0.37
N ASN A 324 9.74 -21.86 -0.29
CA ASN A 324 8.45 -21.31 -0.67
C ASN A 324 7.47 -21.23 0.51
N THR A 325 7.94 -21.34 1.76
CA THR A 325 7.09 -21.08 2.93
C THR A 325 7.74 -20.17 3.96
N PHE A 326 6.91 -19.54 4.77
CA PHE A 326 7.28 -18.77 5.96
C PHE A 326 6.47 -19.27 7.16
N ALA A 327 7.10 -19.32 8.34
CA ALA A 327 6.45 -19.81 9.54
C ALA A 327 5.34 -18.85 10.00
N HIS A 328 4.15 -19.38 10.25
CA HIS A 328 3.04 -18.60 10.78
C HIS A 328 3.16 -18.49 12.31
N LYS A 329 2.62 -17.42 12.91
CA LYS A 329 2.58 -17.27 14.37
C LYS A 329 1.65 -18.28 15.04
N GLN A 330 0.60 -18.71 14.34
CA GLN A 330 -0.25 -19.81 14.78
C GLN A 330 0.36 -21.17 14.47
N PRO A 331 0.53 -22.05 15.48
CA PRO A 331 0.98 -23.42 15.28
C PRO A 331 0.13 -24.19 14.28
N GLY A 332 0.75 -25.06 13.48
CA GLY A 332 0.07 -25.83 12.42
C GLY A 332 -0.10 -25.07 11.09
N TYR A 333 0.06 -23.74 11.08
CA TYR A 333 -0.11 -22.92 9.87
C TYR A 333 1.24 -22.48 9.29
N ARG A 334 1.25 -22.20 7.98
CA ARG A 334 2.39 -21.63 7.26
C ARG A 334 1.90 -20.69 6.15
N ALA A 335 2.63 -19.62 5.90
CA ALA A 335 2.43 -18.81 4.70
C ALA A 335 3.18 -19.45 3.52
N VAL A 336 2.59 -19.37 2.33
CA VAL A 336 3.17 -19.90 1.08
C VAL A 336 3.51 -18.75 0.13
N TYR A 337 4.68 -18.84 -0.50
CA TYR A 337 5.07 -17.94 -1.58
C TYR A 337 4.67 -18.52 -2.93
N VAL A 338 3.86 -17.77 -3.69
CA VAL A 338 3.61 -18.04 -5.10
C VAL A 338 4.51 -17.13 -5.94
N SER A 339 5.58 -17.69 -6.51
CA SER A 339 6.53 -16.92 -7.32
C SER A 339 5.94 -16.53 -8.67
N LEU A 340 5.89 -15.24 -8.95
CA LEU A 340 5.51 -14.67 -10.25
C LEU A 340 6.71 -14.51 -11.20
N LYS A 341 7.79 -15.26 -10.97
CA LYS A 341 9.00 -15.25 -11.78
C LYS A 341 9.12 -16.59 -12.51
N ALA A 342 9.09 -16.53 -13.84
CA ALA A 342 9.31 -17.67 -14.70
C ALA A 342 10.18 -17.29 -15.90
N PRO A 343 10.99 -18.21 -16.46
CA PRO A 343 11.76 -17.95 -17.68
C PRO A 343 10.85 -17.48 -18.83
N GLY A 344 11.25 -16.40 -19.51
CA GLY A 344 10.48 -15.85 -20.64
C GLY A 344 9.24 -15.02 -20.24
N ILE A 345 8.90 -14.94 -18.96
CA ILE A 345 7.78 -14.14 -18.45
C ILE A 345 8.34 -12.94 -17.69
N ALA A 346 7.73 -11.76 -17.88
CA ALA A 346 8.11 -10.58 -17.13
C ALA A 346 7.81 -10.79 -15.63
N PRO A 347 8.79 -10.58 -14.73
CA PRO A 347 8.58 -10.75 -13.29
C PRO A 347 7.41 -9.90 -12.77
N GLY A 348 6.43 -10.55 -12.14
CA GLY A 348 5.25 -9.89 -11.58
C GLY A 348 4.00 -9.96 -12.47
N ASP A 349 4.12 -10.42 -13.71
CA ASP A 349 2.95 -10.67 -14.57
C ASP A 349 2.22 -11.94 -14.11
N VAL A 350 0.88 -11.86 -14.09
CA VAL A 350 -0.02 -12.97 -13.72
C VAL A 350 -1.21 -12.96 -14.66
N THR A 351 -1.49 -14.10 -15.30
CA THR A 351 -2.63 -14.22 -16.22
C THR A 351 -3.95 -14.31 -15.46
N SER A 352 -5.07 -14.04 -16.14
CA SER A 352 -6.42 -14.21 -15.58
C SER A 352 -6.65 -15.64 -15.07
N ASP A 353 -6.20 -16.64 -15.81
CA ASP A 353 -6.36 -18.05 -15.43
C ASP A 353 -5.51 -18.39 -14.19
N GLN A 354 -4.31 -17.82 -14.07
CA GLN A 354 -3.48 -17.97 -12.87
C GLN A 354 -4.10 -17.27 -11.66
N LEU A 355 -4.71 -16.09 -11.83
CA LEU A 355 -5.42 -15.38 -10.77
C LEU A 355 -6.62 -16.19 -10.26
N GLU A 356 -7.35 -16.87 -11.15
CA GLU A 356 -8.45 -17.77 -10.78
C GLU A 356 -7.93 -18.94 -9.93
N VAL A 357 -6.85 -19.61 -10.37
CA VAL A 357 -6.20 -20.68 -9.58
C VAL A 357 -5.73 -20.17 -8.21
N ILE A 358 -5.10 -18.99 -8.16
CA ILE A 358 -4.67 -18.38 -6.89
C ILE A 358 -5.87 -18.12 -5.98
N SER A 359 -6.99 -17.68 -6.54
CA SER A 359 -8.21 -17.40 -5.77
C SER A 359 -8.83 -18.68 -5.21
N ASP A 360 -8.82 -19.76 -5.98
CA ASP A 360 -9.34 -21.06 -5.55
C ASP A 360 -8.46 -21.66 -4.45
N LEU A 361 -7.14 -21.59 -4.61
CA LEU A 361 -6.19 -21.98 -3.56
C LEU A 361 -6.35 -21.13 -2.30
N ALA A 362 -6.63 -19.84 -2.43
CA ALA A 362 -6.85 -18.97 -1.28
C ALA A 362 -8.12 -19.36 -0.51
N ASP A 363 -9.21 -19.70 -1.21
CA ASP A 363 -10.43 -20.17 -0.57
C ASP A 363 -10.27 -21.53 0.11
N GLU A 364 -9.53 -22.45 -0.54
CA GLU A 364 -9.35 -23.81 -0.04
C GLU A 364 -8.35 -23.88 1.13
N PHE A 365 -7.23 -23.13 1.04
CA PHE A 365 -6.09 -23.30 1.94
C PHE A 365 -5.66 -22.04 2.70
N SER A 366 -6.18 -20.86 2.35
CA SER A 366 -5.75 -19.56 2.92
C SER A 366 -6.91 -18.76 3.55
N LEU A 367 -8.05 -19.41 3.80
CA LEU A 367 -9.22 -18.79 4.45
C LEU A 367 -9.73 -17.56 3.69
N GLY A 368 -9.49 -17.52 2.38
CA GLY A 368 -9.92 -16.46 1.47
C GLY A 368 -9.02 -15.22 1.38
N GLU A 369 -7.85 -15.21 2.03
CA GLU A 369 -6.86 -14.11 2.01
C GLU A 369 -5.63 -14.38 1.13
#